data_AF-A0A842K423-F1
#
_entry.id   AF-A0A842K423-F1
#
_cell.length_a   1.000
_cell.length_b   1.000
_cell.length_c   1.000
_cell.angle_alpha   90.00
_cell.angle_beta   90.00
_cell.angle_gamma   90.00
#
_symmetry.space_group_name_H-M   'P 1'
#
loop_
_entity.id
_entity.type
_entity.pdbx_description
1 polymer ?
#
loop_
_entity_poly.entity_id
_entity_poly.type
_entity_poly.pdbx_seq_one_letter_code
_entity_poly.pdbx_strand_id
1 'polypeptide(L)'
;MSEGPEVDSANHEVNAMMRVALQLASRMAEKIARNRERDLEQARRESAERARELAQRLETSRAGAEAYLRASFDDQWWNRAQPGEIADQWQHAQAWKEHSQVASEAVERIRTETAKRYGIDVDAPGADEKLVDALLRDGENRKARAAAEHGRSQTDTMTASEILDEAERADAERADETERSETNSADIEPQTPGGASLRAVADHDYDSAERREEDADQMRAAGIDEEEVATRMRADLDQARHPVEAVAGAGSHPKARKGRARRGKSAERTMTGR
;
A
#
# COMPACT_ATOMS: atom_id res chain seq x y z
N MET A 1 17.03 -41.13 26.68
CA MET A 1 15.72 -40.61 26.27
C MET A 1 15.46 -39.37 27.12
N SER A 2 15.72 -38.19 26.56
CA SER A 2 15.46 -36.89 27.21
C SER A 2 14.65 -36.05 26.22
N GLU A 3 13.33 -36.13 26.31
CA GLU A 3 12.38 -35.28 25.56
C GLU A 3 11.35 -34.63 26.53
N GLY A 4 11.78 -34.28 27.74
CA GLY A 4 10.86 -34.00 28.87
C GLY A 4 10.56 -32.54 29.25
N PRO A 5 11.47 -31.55 29.15
CA PRO A 5 11.19 -30.21 29.70
C PRO A 5 10.84 -29.12 28.67
N GLU A 6 11.32 -29.23 27.42
CA GLU A 6 11.17 -28.14 26.44
C GLU A 6 9.75 -28.05 25.86
N VAL A 7 9.10 -29.19 25.60
CA VAL A 7 7.73 -29.24 25.05
C VAL A 7 6.71 -28.70 26.04
N ASP A 8 6.85 -29.03 27.33
CA ASP A 8 5.97 -28.52 28.39
C ASP A 8 6.14 -27.00 28.57
N SER A 9 7.38 -26.50 28.56
CA SER A 9 7.64 -25.05 28.67
C SER A 9 7.05 -24.26 27.50
N ALA A 10 7.24 -24.75 26.27
CA ALA A 10 6.70 -24.12 25.07
C ALA A 10 5.16 -24.09 25.09
N ASN A 11 4.52 -25.19 25.51
CA ASN A 11 3.07 -25.26 25.61
C ASN A 11 2.51 -24.32 26.69
N HIS A 12 3.23 -24.15 27.81
CA HIS A 12 2.85 -23.20 28.86
C HIS A 12 2.92 -21.74 28.39
N GLU A 13 3.97 -21.37 27.64
CA GLU A 13 4.11 -20.02 27.09
C GLU A 13 2.99 -19.69 26.09
N VAL A 14 2.71 -20.61 25.15
CA VAL A 14 1.61 -20.46 24.18
C VAL A 14 0.26 -20.29 24.88
N ASN A 15 0.01 -21.08 25.93
CA ASN A 15 -1.22 -20.95 26.73
C ASN A 15 -1.30 -19.59 27.47
N ALA A 16 -0.19 -19.08 27.99
CA ALA A 16 -0.14 -17.77 28.63
C ALA A 16 -0.45 -16.64 27.61
N MET A 17 0.17 -16.70 26.43
CA MET A 17 -0.11 -15.77 25.33
C MET A 17 -1.57 -15.83 24.89
N MET A 18 -2.13 -17.03 24.76
CA MET A 18 -3.51 -17.24 24.37
C MET A 18 -4.50 -16.57 25.34
N ARG A 19 -4.26 -16.70 26.66
CA ARG A 19 -5.08 -16.05 27.69
C ARG A 19 -5.06 -14.53 27.57
N VAL A 20 -3.87 -13.95 27.39
CA VAL A 20 -3.69 -12.50 27.21
C VAL A 20 -4.42 -12.03 25.95
N ALA A 21 -4.27 -12.77 24.84
CA ALA A 21 -4.93 -12.45 23.58
C ALA A 21 -6.46 -12.51 23.67
N LEU A 22 -7.01 -13.56 24.29
CA LEU A 22 -8.44 -13.70 24.53
C LEU A 22 -9.02 -12.60 25.42
N GLN A 23 -8.30 -12.22 26.49
CA GLN A 23 -8.73 -11.13 27.37
C GLN A 23 -8.76 -9.80 26.61
N LEU A 24 -7.73 -9.52 25.81
CA LEU A 24 -7.66 -8.34 24.97
C LEU A 24 -8.80 -8.33 23.93
N ALA A 25 -9.03 -9.46 23.27
CA ALA A 25 -10.13 -9.65 22.32
C ALA A 25 -11.50 -9.39 22.95
N SER A 26 -11.76 -9.89 24.16
CA SER A 26 -12.99 -9.63 24.91
C SER A 26 -13.19 -8.12 25.17
N ARG A 27 -12.15 -7.42 25.62
CA ARG A 27 -12.18 -5.96 25.85
C ARG A 27 -12.48 -5.19 24.55
N MET A 28 -11.86 -5.60 23.45
CA MET A 28 -12.07 -4.98 22.14
C MET A 28 -13.47 -5.25 21.58
N ALA A 29 -13.98 -6.47 21.71
CA ALA A 29 -15.32 -6.83 21.26
C ALA A 29 -16.39 -5.98 21.97
N GLU A 30 -16.26 -5.79 23.28
CA GLU A 30 -17.15 -4.95 24.07
C GLU A 30 -17.10 -3.48 23.63
N LYS A 31 -15.91 -2.96 23.31
CA LYS A 31 -15.75 -1.61 22.75
C LYS A 31 -16.42 -1.47 21.38
N ILE A 32 -16.27 -2.46 20.51
CA ILE A 32 -16.90 -2.49 19.18
C ILE A 32 -18.43 -2.52 19.30
N ALA A 33 -18.98 -3.39 20.14
CA ALA A 33 -20.42 -3.50 20.37
C ALA A 33 -21.02 -2.17 20.87
N ARG A 34 -20.38 -1.55 21.87
CA ARG A 34 -20.81 -0.25 22.42
C ARG A 34 -20.77 0.88 21.39
N ASN A 35 -19.72 0.95 20.58
CA ASN A 35 -19.63 1.97 19.55
C ASN A 35 -20.74 1.81 18.51
N ARG A 36 -21.01 0.58 18.08
CA ARG A 36 -22.08 0.30 17.12
C ARG A 36 -23.47 0.67 17.63
N GLU A 37 -23.75 0.37 18.90
CA GLU A 37 -25.01 0.76 19.54
C GLU A 37 -25.19 2.28 19.52
N ARG A 38 -24.14 3.03 19.88
CA ARG A 38 -24.14 4.50 19.82
C ARG A 38 -24.40 5.03 18.40
N ASP A 39 -23.73 4.46 17.40
CA ASP A 39 -23.91 4.86 15.99
C ASP A 39 -25.35 4.64 15.53
N LEU A 40 -25.94 3.49 15.90
CA LEU A 40 -27.33 3.15 15.60
C LEU A 40 -28.31 4.11 16.26
N GLU A 41 -28.10 4.43 17.54
CA GLU A 41 -28.92 5.40 18.26
C GLU A 41 -28.83 6.79 17.66
N GLN A 42 -27.62 7.24 17.33
CA GLN A 42 -27.39 8.55 16.73
C GLN A 42 -28.07 8.65 15.36
N ALA A 43 -27.87 7.66 14.48
CA ALA A 43 -28.49 7.65 13.16
C ALA A 43 -30.02 7.72 13.24
N ARG A 44 -30.64 6.99 14.19
CA ARG A 44 -32.09 7.02 14.44
C ARG A 44 -32.58 8.38 14.92
N ARG A 45 -31.80 9.08 15.75
CA ARG A 45 -32.14 10.43 16.22
C ARG A 45 -32.05 11.48 15.10
N GLU A 46 -31.13 11.30 14.17
CA GLU A 46 -30.87 12.25 13.09
C GLU A 46 -31.86 12.12 11.93
N SER A 47 -32.09 10.92 11.39
CA SER A 47 -33.06 10.70 10.30
C SER A 47 -33.39 9.23 10.03
N ALA A 48 -34.57 8.98 9.45
CA ALA A 48 -34.94 7.65 8.96
C ALA A 48 -34.11 7.19 7.75
N GLU A 49 -33.54 8.11 6.96
CA GLU A 49 -32.68 7.79 5.82
C GLU A 49 -31.30 7.31 6.26
N ARG A 50 -30.63 8.06 7.15
CA ARG A 50 -29.34 7.62 7.74
C ARG A 50 -29.47 6.29 8.48
N ALA A 51 -30.58 6.07 9.19
CA ALA A 51 -30.83 4.78 9.83
C ALA A 51 -30.91 3.62 8.82
N ARG A 52 -31.53 3.84 7.64
CA ARG A 52 -31.61 2.83 6.57
C ARG A 52 -30.25 2.59 5.91
N GLU A 53 -29.51 3.64 5.62
CA GLU A 53 -28.15 3.52 5.07
C GLU A 53 -27.22 2.77 6.01
N LEU A 54 -27.25 3.11 7.31
CA LEU A 54 -26.46 2.42 8.33
C LEU A 54 -26.87 0.96 8.44
N ALA A 55 -28.17 0.66 8.42
CA ALA A 55 -28.66 -0.72 8.44
C ALA A 55 -28.15 -1.54 7.25
N GLN A 56 -28.16 -0.98 6.03
CA GLN A 56 -27.63 -1.67 4.84
C GLN A 56 -26.12 -1.97 4.94
N ARG A 57 -25.35 -1.02 5.49
CA ARG A 57 -23.91 -1.22 5.75
C ARG A 57 -23.68 -2.30 6.80
N LEU A 58 -24.50 -2.33 7.85
CA LEU A 58 -24.42 -3.34 8.90
C LEU A 58 -24.75 -4.73 8.38
N GLU A 59 -25.74 -4.85 7.49
CA GLU A 59 -26.08 -6.12 6.85
C GLU A 59 -24.90 -6.69 6.04
N THR A 60 -24.27 -5.83 5.23
CA THR A 60 -23.07 -6.21 4.46
C THR A 60 -21.92 -6.62 5.39
N SER A 61 -21.72 -5.86 6.47
CA SER A 61 -20.71 -6.14 7.47
C SER A 61 -20.99 -7.46 8.21
N ARG A 62 -22.26 -7.77 8.49
CA ARG A 62 -22.69 -9.03 9.10
C ARG A 62 -22.37 -10.20 8.17
N ALA A 63 -22.74 -10.12 6.89
CA ALA A 63 -22.45 -11.18 5.94
C ALA A 63 -20.93 -11.46 5.83
N GLY A 64 -20.11 -10.41 5.88
CA GLY A 64 -18.65 -10.52 5.95
C GLY A 64 -18.16 -11.19 7.25
N ALA A 65 -18.70 -10.80 8.40
CA ALA A 65 -18.38 -11.41 9.69
C ALA A 65 -18.77 -12.89 9.72
N GLU A 66 -19.94 -13.25 9.22
CA GLU A 66 -20.40 -14.64 9.13
C GLU A 66 -19.49 -15.47 8.21
N ALA A 67 -19.05 -14.91 7.08
CA ALA A 67 -18.10 -15.58 6.20
C ALA A 67 -16.75 -15.83 6.88
N TYR A 68 -16.26 -14.87 7.66
CA TYR A 68 -15.04 -15.01 8.45
C TYR A 68 -15.18 -16.08 9.54
N LEU A 69 -16.31 -16.08 10.25
CA LEU A 69 -16.59 -16.99 11.38
C LEU A 69 -16.80 -18.44 10.95
N ARG A 70 -17.15 -18.72 9.69
CA ARG A 70 -17.29 -20.09 9.18
C ARG A 70 -16.04 -20.95 9.41
N ALA A 71 -14.86 -20.35 9.46
CA ALA A 71 -13.62 -21.08 9.72
C ALA A 71 -13.58 -21.72 11.12
N SER A 72 -14.22 -21.13 12.15
CA SER A 72 -14.23 -21.71 13.50
C SER A 72 -15.01 -23.04 13.58
N PHE A 73 -15.85 -23.32 12.58
CA PHE A 73 -16.60 -24.58 12.49
C PHE A 73 -15.77 -25.72 11.90
N ASP A 74 -14.66 -25.41 11.20
CA ASP A 74 -13.78 -26.40 10.59
C ASP A 74 -12.70 -26.90 11.57
N ASP A 75 -12.66 -28.21 11.83
CA ASP A 75 -11.65 -28.85 12.67
C ASP A 75 -10.22 -28.69 12.12
N GLN A 76 -10.05 -28.63 10.80
CA GLN A 76 -8.74 -28.44 10.18
C GLN A 76 -8.17 -27.05 10.47
N TRP A 77 -9.02 -26.04 10.60
CA TRP A 77 -8.59 -24.70 11.01
C TRP A 77 -8.00 -24.74 12.43
N TRP A 78 -8.69 -25.38 13.37
CA TRP A 78 -8.21 -25.50 14.76
C TRP A 78 -6.86 -26.21 14.91
N ASN A 79 -6.47 -27.06 13.96
CA ASN A 79 -5.19 -27.75 14.00
C ASN A 79 -4.01 -26.87 13.59
N ARG A 80 -4.27 -25.76 12.89
CA ARG A 80 -3.24 -24.83 12.38
C ARG A 80 -3.36 -23.41 12.94
N ALA A 81 -4.49 -23.08 13.55
CA ALA A 81 -4.79 -21.75 14.05
C ALA A 81 -3.80 -21.33 15.13
N GLN A 82 -3.24 -20.14 14.98
CA GLN A 82 -2.38 -19.52 15.99
C GLN A 82 -3.24 -18.90 17.11
N PRO A 83 -2.70 -18.73 18.33
CA PRO A 83 -3.41 -18.10 19.44
C PRO A 83 -4.05 -16.75 19.07
N GLY A 84 -3.33 -15.93 18.31
CA GLY A 84 -3.84 -14.64 17.82
C GLY A 84 -5.05 -14.78 16.91
N GLU A 85 -5.04 -15.74 15.99
CA GLU A 85 -6.17 -15.97 15.06
C GLU A 85 -7.42 -16.46 15.80
N ILE A 86 -7.25 -17.29 16.84
CA ILE A 86 -8.36 -17.75 17.67
C ILE A 86 -8.92 -16.58 18.49
N ALA A 87 -8.05 -15.73 19.05
CA ALA A 87 -8.47 -14.52 19.75
C ALA A 87 -9.20 -13.53 18.82
N ASP A 88 -8.75 -13.40 17.58
CA ASP A 88 -9.42 -12.56 16.58
C ASP A 88 -10.80 -13.12 16.21
N GLN A 89 -10.92 -14.44 15.98
CA GLN A 89 -12.21 -15.10 15.77
C GLN A 89 -13.15 -14.90 16.97
N TRP A 90 -12.64 -15.04 18.20
CA TRP A 90 -13.39 -14.78 19.42
C TRP A 90 -13.88 -13.33 19.50
N GLN A 91 -13.02 -12.36 19.22
CA GLN A 91 -13.37 -10.94 19.19
C GLN A 91 -14.51 -10.68 18.20
N HIS A 92 -14.40 -11.23 16.98
CA HIS A 92 -15.41 -11.05 15.94
C HIS A 92 -16.73 -11.72 16.33
N ALA A 93 -16.69 -12.93 16.88
CA ALA A 93 -17.89 -13.63 17.35
C ALA A 93 -18.61 -12.81 18.44
N GLN A 94 -17.89 -12.35 19.45
CA GLN A 94 -18.46 -11.54 20.54
C GLN A 94 -18.98 -10.18 20.07
N ALA A 95 -18.32 -9.55 19.09
CA ALA A 95 -18.77 -8.28 18.54
C ALA A 95 -20.08 -8.40 17.72
N TRP A 96 -20.48 -9.61 17.32
CA TRP A 96 -21.60 -9.85 16.41
C TRP A 96 -22.68 -10.79 16.96
N LYS A 97 -22.47 -11.45 18.11
CA LYS A 97 -23.41 -12.45 18.66
C LYS A 97 -24.85 -11.98 18.83
N GLU A 98 -25.07 -10.70 19.13
CA GLU A 98 -26.41 -10.12 19.33
C GLU A 98 -27.17 -9.93 18.01
N HIS A 99 -26.48 -10.00 16.87
CA HIS A 99 -27.03 -9.66 15.56
C HIS A 99 -26.83 -10.76 14.50
N SER A 100 -26.12 -11.83 14.84
CA SER A 100 -25.86 -12.98 13.98
C SER A 100 -25.90 -14.28 14.77
N GLN A 101 -26.76 -15.19 14.32
CA GLN A 101 -26.85 -16.54 14.88
C GLN A 101 -25.54 -17.32 14.70
N VAL A 102 -24.90 -17.19 13.53
CA VAL A 102 -23.61 -17.83 13.25
C VAL A 102 -22.53 -17.33 14.22
N ALA A 103 -22.56 -16.04 14.58
CA ALA A 103 -21.63 -15.49 15.57
C ALA A 103 -21.88 -16.03 16.98
N SER A 104 -23.15 -16.16 17.38
CA SER A 104 -23.51 -16.78 18.66
C SER A 104 -23.05 -18.24 18.74
N GLU A 105 -23.27 -19.01 17.67
CA GLU A 105 -22.78 -20.40 17.58
C GLU A 105 -21.25 -20.49 17.58
N ALA A 106 -20.58 -19.54 16.93
CA ALA A 106 -19.12 -19.46 16.93
C ALA A 106 -18.57 -19.14 18.33
N VAL A 107 -19.23 -18.30 19.13
CA VAL A 107 -18.87 -18.05 20.54
C VAL A 107 -18.86 -19.37 21.33
N GLU A 108 -19.95 -20.14 21.26
CA GLU A 108 -20.06 -21.42 21.99
C GLU A 108 -19.05 -22.46 21.51
N ARG A 109 -18.81 -22.54 20.19
CA ARG A 109 -17.82 -23.45 19.63
C ARG A 109 -16.41 -23.07 20.05
N ILE A 110 -16.05 -21.79 19.95
CA ILE A 110 -14.73 -21.31 20.35
C ILE A 110 -14.50 -21.63 21.83
N ARG A 111 -15.46 -21.29 22.70
CA ARG A 111 -15.41 -21.59 24.13
C ARG A 111 -15.14 -23.07 24.41
N THR A 112 -15.90 -23.95 23.75
CA THR A 112 -15.77 -25.41 23.90
C THR A 112 -14.40 -25.91 23.45
N GLU A 113 -13.94 -25.49 22.27
CA GLU A 113 -12.66 -25.93 21.71
C GLU A 113 -11.47 -25.40 22.52
N THR A 114 -11.51 -24.16 23.01
CA THR A 114 -10.43 -23.64 23.87
C THR A 114 -10.36 -24.31 25.23
N ALA A 115 -11.51 -24.61 25.84
CA ALA A 115 -11.54 -25.37 27.10
C ALA A 115 -11.00 -26.78 26.88
N LYS A 116 -11.40 -27.45 25.79
CA LYS A 116 -10.98 -28.81 25.45
C LYS A 116 -9.49 -28.92 25.10
N ARG A 117 -8.96 -27.99 24.29
CA ARG A 117 -7.58 -28.07 23.76
C ARG A 117 -6.54 -27.44 24.66
N TYR A 118 -6.89 -26.35 25.35
CA TYR A 118 -5.94 -25.53 26.09
C TYR A 118 -6.28 -25.42 27.59
N GLY A 119 -7.43 -25.95 28.04
CA GLY A 119 -7.88 -25.79 29.43
C GLY A 119 -8.16 -24.34 29.81
N ILE A 120 -8.51 -23.49 28.83
CA ILE A 120 -8.78 -22.06 29.01
C ILE A 120 -10.28 -21.81 28.91
N ASP A 121 -10.84 -21.16 29.92
CA ASP A 121 -12.17 -20.55 29.82
C ASP A 121 -12.03 -19.16 29.19
N VAL A 122 -12.60 -18.95 28.00
CA VAL A 122 -12.47 -17.70 27.23
C VAL A 122 -13.22 -16.53 27.87
N ASP A 123 -14.21 -16.82 28.72
CA ASP A 123 -14.94 -15.79 29.47
C ASP A 123 -14.15 -15.32 30.70
N ALA A 124 -13.23 -16.16 31.18
CA ALA A 124 -12.35 -15.89 32.32
C ALA A 124 -10.95 -16.46 32.07
N PRO A 125 -10.20 -15.94 31.07
CA PRO A 125 -8.96 -16.55 30.62
C PRO A 125 -7.84 -16.46 31.67
N GLY A 126 -7.98 -15.62 32.71
CA GLY A 126 -7.02 -15.54 33.81
C GLY A 126 -5.69 -14.88 33.43
N ALA A 127 -5.72 -13.96 32.46
CA ALA A 127 -4.55 -13.15 32.09
C ALA A 127 -4.25 -12.06 33.13
N ASP A 128 -3.00 -11.61 33.20
CA ASP A 128 -2.62 -10.44 34.01
C ASP A 128 -3.22 -9.17 33.40
N GLU A 129 -4.15 -8.55 34.13
CA GLU A 129 -4.86 -7.34 33.71
C GLU A 129 -3.90 -6.17 33.43
N LYS A 130 -2.78 -6.05 34.17
CA LYS A 130 -1.81 -4.97 33.94
C LYS A 130 -1.12 -5.11 32.58
N LEU A 131 -0.82 -6.33 32.17
CA LEU A 131 -0.23 -6.62 30.87
C LEU A 131 -1.24 -6.32 29.76
N VAL A 132 -2.50 -6.72 29.93
CA VAL A 132 -3.58 -6.46 28.98
C VAL A 132 -3.80 -4.94 28.82
N ASP A 133 -3.84 -4.19 29.92
CA ASP A 133 -3.96 -2.73 29.90
C ASP A 133 -2.78 -2.06 29.20
N ALA A 134 -1.55 -2.53 29.45
CA ALA A 134 -0.35 -2.01 28.81
C ALA A 134 -0.38 -2.25 27.29
N LEU A 135 -0.76 -3.45 26.85
CA LEU A 135 -0.88 -3.80 25.44
C LEU A 135 -1.99 -3.01 24.74
N LEU A 136 -3.11 -2.77 25.42
CA LEU A 136 -4.19 -1.95 24.88
C LEU A 136 -3.73 -0.50 24.68
N ARG A 137 -3.08 0.10 25.68
CA ARG A 137 -2.51 1.46 25.57
C ARG A 137 -1.47 1.57 24.47
N ASP A 138 -0.58 0.59 24.35
CA ASP A 138 0.41 0.54 23.28
C ASP A 138 -0.26 0.49 21.89
N GLY A 139 -1.29 -0.36 21.74
CA GLY A 139 -2.07 -0.45 20.51
C GLY A 139 -2.78 0.87 20.15
N GLU A 140 -3.36 1.54 21.14
CA GLU A 140 -3.98 2.87 20.96
C GLU A 140 -2.94 3.92 20.55
N ASN A 141 -1.77 3.92 21.19
CA ASN A 141 -0.68 4.83 20.84
C ASN A 141 -0.16 4.59 19.41
N ARG A 142 -0.02 3.33 18.99
CA ARG A 142 0.37 2.97 17.62
C ARG A 142 -0.67 3.45 16.61
N LYS A 143 -1.96 3.26 16.88
CA LYS A 143 -3.04 3.78 16.02
C LYS A 143 -3.03 5.31 15.95
N ALA A 144 -2.82 5.99 17.06
CA ALA A 144 -2.74 7.45 17.09
C ALA A 144 -1.55 7.97 16.28
N ARG A 145 -0.39 7.31 16.37
CA ARG A 145 0.80 7.64 15.56
C ARG A 145 0.54 7.44 14.06
N ALA A 146 -0.01 6.29 13.68
CA ALA A 146 -0.35 6.02 12.28
C ALA A 146 -1.36 7.04 11.73
N ALA A 147 -2.39 7.38 12.51
CA ALA A 147 -3.36 8.41 12.12
C ALA A 147 -2.71 9.80 11.96
N ALA A 148 -1.77 10.16 12.84
CA ALA A 148 -1.02 11.42 12.74
C ALA A 148 -0.11 11.43 11.49
N GLU A 149 0.55 10.32 11.17
CA GLU A 149 1.36 10.17 9.96
C GLU A 149 0.51 10.27 8.69
N HIS A 150 -0.65 9.61 8.64
CA HIS A 150 -1.58 9.74 7.53
C HIS A 150 -2.11 11.18 7.38
N GLY A 151 -2.41 11.86 8.48
CA GLY A 151 -2.83 13.28 8.45
C GLY A 151 -1.74 14.19 7.89
N ARG A 152 -0.47 13.98 8.28
CA ARG A 152 0.67 14.70 7.72
C ARG A 152 0.81 14.43 6.23
N SER A 153 0.78 13.16 5.81
CA SER A 153 0.87 12.80 4.40
C SER A 153 -0.26 13.43 3.56
N GLN A 154 -1.49 13.46 4.06
CA GLN A 154 -2.60 14.12 3.35
C GLN A 154 -2.38 15.64 3.21
N THR A 155 -1.87 16.26 4.28
CA THR A 155 -1.52 17.69 4.25
C THR A 155 -0.42 17.96 3.25
N ASP A 156 0.64 17.14 3.25
CA ASP A 156 1.77 17.25 2.33
C ASP A 156 1.36 17.02 0.87
N THR A 157 0.40 16.12 0.61
CA THR A 157 -0.14 15.93 -0.75
C THR A 157 -0.97 17.13 -1.22
N MET A 158 -1.70 17.77 -0.31
CA MET A 158 -2.50 18.96 -0.64
C MET A 158 -1.60 20.16 -0.93
N THR A 159 -0.56 20.37 -0.10
CA THR A 159 0.42 21.44 -0.34
C THR A 159 1.21 21.20 -1.63
N ALA A 160 1.55 19.94 -1.94
CA ALA A 160 2.18 19.61 -3.21
C ALA A 160 1.28 19.88 -4.42
N SER A 161 -0.03 19.58 -4.34
CA SER A 161 -0.95 19.92 -5.43
C SER A 161 -1.09 21.43 -5.61
N GLU A 162 -1.18 22.19 -4.52
CA GLU A 162 -1.21 23.66 -4.57
C GLU A 162 0.02 24.25 -5.26
N ILE A 163 1.22 23.72 -4.98
CA ILE A 163 2.47 24.16 -5.63
C ILE A 163 2.46 23.85 -7.13
N LEU A 164 1.97 22.67 -7.52
CA LEU A 164 1.87 22.29 -8.94
C LEU A 164 0.87 23.15 -9.70
N ASP A 165 -0.30 23.43 -9.11
CA ASP A 165 -1.31 24.31 -9.70
C ASP A 165 -0.78 25.75 -9.87
N GLU A 166 0.03 26.23 -8.92
CA GLU A 166 0.69 27.53 -9.00
C GLU A 166 1.78 27.55 -10.08
N ALA A 167 2.58 26.48 -10.18
CA ALA A 167 3.60 26.35 -11.22
C ALA A 167 2.96 26.31 -12.62
N GLU A 168 1.86 25.58 -12.80
CA GLU A 168 1.11 25.52 -14.06
C GLU A 168 0.55 26.89 -14.46
N ARG A 169 0.05 27.67 -13.48
CA ARG A 169 -0.41 29.04 -13.73
C ARG A 169 0.72 29.95 -14.16
N ALA A 170 1.86 29.91 -13.48
CA ALA A 170 3.03 30.71 -13.83
C ALA A 170 3.61 30.34 -15.21
N ASP A 171 3.57 29.06 -15.58
CA ASP A 171 3.98 28.59 -16.91
C ASP A 171 3.03 29.07 -18.00
N ALA A 172 1.71 29.06 -17.75
CA ALA A 172 0.70 29.60 -18.67
C ALA A 172 0.82 31.12 -18.87
N GLU A 173 1.10 31.86 -17.80
CA GLU A 173 1.33 33.32 -17.87
C GLU A 173 2.59 33.66 -18.68
N ARG A 174 3.68 32.90 -18.51
CA ARG A 174 4.89 33.08 -19.34
C ARG A 174 4.63 32.75 -20.81
N ALA A 175 3.84 31.71 -21.10
CA ALA A 175 3.45 31.37 -22.47
C ALA A 175 2.65 32.50 -23.13
N ASP A 176 1.66 33.07 -22.42
CA ASP A 176 0.84 34.20 -22.91
C ASP A 176 1.66 35.49 -23.07
N GLU A 177 2.63 35.75 -22.20
CA GLU A 177 3.58 36.87 -22.36
C GLU A 177 4.48 36.69 -23.59
N THR A 178 4.98 35.49 -23.87
CA THR A 178 5.73 35.21 -25.10
C THR A 178 4.86 35.41 -26.34
N GLU A 179 3.61 34.91 -26.35
CA GLU A 179 2.69 35.09 -27.49
C GLU A 179 2.29 36.57 -27.67
N ARG A 180 2.08 37.32 -26.58
CA ARG A 180 1.84 38.78 -26.64
C ARG A 180 3.06 39.56 -27.11
N SER A 181 4.27 39.16 -26.73
CA SER A 181 5.51 39.78 -27.21
C SER A 181 5.74 39.51 -28.69
N GLU A 182 5.40 38.31 -29.17
CA GLU A 182 5.41 37.97 -30.60
C GLU A 182 4.34 38.75 -31.37
N THR A 183 3.16 38.96 -30.79
CA THR A 183 2.04 39.69 -31.42
C THR A 183 2.25 41.21 -31.42
N ASN A 184 2.83 41.80 -30.35
CA ASN A 184 3.18 43.23 -30.30
C ASN A 184 4.44 43.58 -31.12
N SER A 185 5.20 42.59 -31.57
CA SER A 185 6.31 42.79 -32.51
C SER A 185 5.84 42.95 -33.97
N ALA A 186 4.53 42.98 -34.22
CA ALA A 186 3.95 43.06 -35.57
C ALA A 186 4.11 44.42 -36.29
N ASP A 187 4.79 45.41 -35.71
CA ASP A 187 5.12 46.69 -36.38
C ASP A 187 6.60 47.09 -36.31
N ILE A 188 7.49 46.10 -36.14
CA ILE A 188 8.92 46.28 -36.42
C ILE A 188 9.31 45.22 -37.45
N GLU A 189 9.76 45.67 -38.62
CA GLU A 189 10.32 44.77 -39.64
C GLU A 189 11.29 43.78 -38.98
N PRO A 190 11.04 42.46 -39.08
CA PRO A 190 11.99 41.50 -38.59
C PRO A 190 13.19 41.51 -39.54
N GLN A 191 14.28 42.14 -39.10
CA GLN A 191 15.60 41.66 -39.48
C GLN A 191 15.72 40.25 -38.90
N THR A 192 15.26 39.27 -39.67
CA THR A 192 15.44 37.86 -39.40
C THR A 192 16.94 37.60 -39.33
N PRO A 193 17.52 37.23 -38.17
CA PRO A 193 18.67 36.35 -38.21
C PRO A 193 18.08 35.02 -38.66
N GLY A 194 18.27 34.67 -39.93
CA GLY A 194 17.60 33.53 -40.56
C GLY A 194 17.68 32.27 -39.70
N GLY A 195 16.72 31.36 -39.84
CA GLY A 195 16.69 30.07 -39.12
C GLY A 195 17.95 29.19 -39.32
N ALA A 196 18.89 29.61 -40.16
CA ALA A 196 20.25 29.08 -40.22
C ALA A 196 21.12 29.50 -39.02
N SER A 197 20.87 30.66 -38.37
CA SER A 197 21.63 31.15 -37.21
C SER A 197 21.21 30.44 -35.93
N LEU A 198 19.92 30.27 -35.65
CA LEU A 198 19.47 29.46 -34.51
C LEU A 198 19.77 27.96 -34.70
N ARG A 199 19.78 27.46 -35.95
CA ARG A 199 20.32 26.13 -36.25
C ARG A 199 21.84 26.06 -36.18
N ALA A 200 22.58 27.11 -36.52
CA ALA A 200 24.04 27.14 -36.38
C ALA A 200 24.47 27.29 -34.92
N VAL A 201 23.69 27.97 -34.08
CA VAL A 201 23.88 28.08 -32.63
C VAL A 201 23.46 26.77 -31.94
N ALA A 202 22.39 26.12 -32.40
CA ALA A 202 22.01 24.78 -31.93
C ALA A 202 22.92 23.65 -32.47
N ASP A 203 23.50 23.79 -33.68
CA ASP A 203 24.55 22.90 -34.22
C ASP A 203 25.87 23.08 -33.47
N HIS A 204 26.08 24.22 -32.79
CA HIS A 204 27.33 24.50 -32.08
C HIS A 204 27.34 24.12 -30.60
N ASP A 205 26.20 23.85 -29.94
CA ASP A 205 26.16 23.72 -28.48
C ASP A 205 25.52 22.44 -27.93
N TYR A 206 25.67 21.32 -28.66
CA TYR A 206 25.56 20.00 -28.04
C TYR A 206 26.77 19.13 -28.41
N ASP A 207 27.68 19.00 -27.42
CA ASP A 207 29.02 18.39 -27.48
C ASP A 207 30.08 19.13 -28.33
N SER A 208 30.30 20.42 -28.05
CA SER A 208 31.53 21.09 -28.48
C SER A 208 32.70 20.69 -27.56
N ALA A 209 33.86 20.39 -28.16
CA ALA A 209 35.07 20.03 -27.41
C ALA A 209 35.51 21.15 -26.44
N GLU A 210 35.21 22.41 -26.80
CA GLU A 210 35.49 23.61 -26.01
C GLU A 210 34.75 23.58 -24.66
N ARG A 211 33.50 23.11 -24.61
CA ARG A 211 32.75 22.96 -23.35
C ARG A 211 33.38 21.93 -22.41
N ARG A 212 33.93 20.84 -22.97
CA ARG A 212 34.63 19.80 -22.19
C ARG A 212 35.95 20.31 -21.62
N GLU A 213 36.65 21.16 -22.36
CA GLU A 213 37.86 21.82 -21.87
C GLU A 213 37.53 22.83 -20.76
N GLU A 214 36.49 23.63 -20.92
CA GLU A 214 36.03 24.56 -19.87
C GLU A 214 35.58 23.85 -18.59
N ASP A 215 34.85 22.73 -18.71
CA ASP A 215 34.41 21.94 -17.53
C ASP A 215 35.61 21.27 -16.84
N ALA A 216 36.62 20.82 -17.62
CA ALA A 216 37.86 20.28 -17.07
C ALA A 216 38.65 21.35 -16.30
N ASP A 217 38.73 22.55 -16.85
CA ASP A 217 39.43 23.67 -16.23
C ASP A 217 38.72 24.17 -14.97
N GLN A 218 37.38 24.17 -14.94
CA GLN A 218 36.63 24.43 -13.72
C GLN A 218 36.92 23.39 -12.64
N MET A 219 36.99 22.11 -12.99
CA MET A 219 37.28 21.05 -12.02
C MET A 219 38.70 21.13 -11.46
N ARG A 220 39.68 21.42 -12.32
CA ARG A 220 41.06 21.70 -11.88
C ARG A 220 41.13 22.93 -10.98
N ALA A 221 40.42 24.00 -11.33
CA ALA A 221 40.35 25.22 -10.52
C ALA A 221 39.69 24.98 -9.16
N ALA A 222 38.75 24.03 -9.08
CA ALA A 222 38.13 23.56 -7.83
C ALA A 222 39.04 22.61 -7.01
N GLY A 223 40.23 22.26 -7.52
CA GLY A 223 41.20 21.41 -6.84
C GLY A 223 40.90 19.91 -6.90
N ILE A 224 40.11 19.47 -7.87
CA ILE A 224 39.81 18.05 -8.11
C ILE A 224 41.05 17.36 -8.70
N ASP A 225 41.30 16.12 -8.28
CA ASP A 225 42.45 15.34 -8.75
C ASP A 225 42.34 15.02 -10.25
N GLU A 226 43.47 15.06 -10.96
CA GLU A 226 43.50 14.88 -12.42
C GLU A 226 42.96 13.51 -12.86
N GLU A 227 43.05 12.47 -12.01
CA GLU A 227 42.48 11.15 -12.29
C GLU A 227 40.95 11.16 -12.24
N GLU A 228 40.35 11.93 -11.32
CA GLU A 228 38.90 12.12 -11.23
C GLU A 228 38.37 12.97 -12.38
N VAL A 229 39.09 14.04 -12.74
CA VAL A 229 38.77 14.86 -13.92
C VAL A 229 38.80 13.99 -15.18
N ALA A 230 39.85 13.18 -15.38
CA ALA A 230 39.96 12.30 -16.54
C ALA A 230 38.88 11.21 -16.59
N THR A 231 38.48 10.67 -15.44
CA THR A 231 37.40 9.68 -15.34
C THR A 231 36.06 10.30 -15.72
N ARG A 232 35.79 11.50 -15.24
CA ARG A 232 34.56 12.25 -15.56
C ARG A 232 34.52 12.65 -17.03
N MET A 233 35.64 13.09 -17.60
CA MET A 233 35.75 13.43 -19.03
C MET A 233 35.50 12.23 -19.94
N ARG A 234 35.95 11.02 -19.56
CA ARG A 234 35.63 9.79 -20.29
C ARG A 234 34.15 9.44 -20.22
N ALA A 235 33.55 9.58 -19.05
CA ALA A 235 32.13 9.28 -18.87
C ALA A 235 31.23 10.25 -19.65
N ASP A 236 31.59 11.53 -19.68
CA ASP A 236 30.88 12.55 -20.46
C ASP A 236 30.95 12.26 -21.97
N LEU A 237 32.13 11.86 -22.46
CA LEU A 237 32.33 11.45 -23.85
C LEU A 237 31.50 10.21 -24.24
N ASP A 238 31.27 9.27 -23.33
CA ASP A 238 30.40 8.10 -23.55
C ASP A 238 28.89 8.46 -23.54
N GLN A 239 28.51 9.60 -22.95
CA GLN A 239 27.12 10.09 -22.92
C GLN A 239 26.84 11.20 -23.95
N ALA A 240 27.86 11.60 -24.72
CA ALA A 240 27.80 12.68 -25.69
C ALA A 240 27.11 12.27 -27.01
N ARG A 241 25.85 11.87 -26.93
CA ARG A 241 25.04 11.51 -28.10
C ARG A 241 24.03 12.61 -28.39
N HIS A 242 24.14 13.23 -29.56
CA HIS A 242 23.24 14.31 -29.96
C HIS A 242 21.76 13.87 -29.84
N PRO A 243 20.83 14.71 -29.35
CA PRO A 243 19.44 14.32 -29.12
C PRO A 243 18.71 13.78 -30.36
N VAL A 244 19.13 14.19 -31.57
CA VAL A 244 18.61 13.61 -32.85
C VAL A 244 19.10 12.17 -33.07
N GLU A 245 20.31 11.83 -32.63
CA GLU A 245 20.84 10.47 -32.71
C GLU A 245 20.25 9.54 -31.64
N ALA A 246 19.85 10.07 -30.48
CA ALA A 246 19.16 9.30 -29.43
C ALA A 246 17.81 8.74 -29.91
N VAL A 247 17.14 9.43 -30.84
CA VAL A 247 15.87 9.00 -31.45
C VAL A 247 16.07 8.11 -32.68
N ALA A 248 17.16 8.31 -33.44
CA ALA A 248 17.51 7.46 -34.59
C ALA A 248 18.16 6.12 -34.19
N GLY A 249 18.72 6.03 -32.99
CA GLY A 249 19.48 4.90 -32.46
C GLY A 249 18.67 3.83 -31.73
N ALA A 250 17.45 3.50 -32.15
CA ALA A 250 16.75 2.30 -31.66
C ALA A 250 17.18 1.06 -32.47
N GLY A 251 18.39 0.58 -32.19
CA GLY A 251 18.87 -0.71 -32.68
C GLY A 251 18.00 -1.86 -32.13
N SER A 252 17.21 -2.48 -33.03
CA SER A 252 16.58 -3.80 -32.92
C SER A 252 15.79 -4.10 -31.64
N HIS A 253 14.45 -3.97 -31.71
CA HIS A 253 13.56 -4.67 -30.79
C HIS A 253 13.92 -6.18 -30.70
N PRO A 254 13.92 -6.80 -29.50
CA PRO A 254 14.11 -8.24 -29.39
C PRO A 254 12.96 -8.95 -30.11
N LYS A 255 13.27 -9.63 -31.23
CA LYS A 255 12.29 -10.42 -31.98
C LYS A 255 11.74 -11.54 -31.09
N ALA A 256 10.43 -11.48 -30.82
CA ALA A 256 9.69 -12.57 -30.21
C ALA A 256 9.91 -13.86 -31.01
N ARG A 257 10.39 -14.92 -30.34
CA ARG A 257 10.53 -16.25 -30.95
C ARG A 257 9.16 -16.74 -31.40
N LYS A 258 9.00 -16.93 -32.71
CA LYS A 258 7.78 -17.49 -33.32
C LYS A 258 7.53 -18.90 -32.77
N GLY A 259 6.57 -19.03 -31.85
CA GLY A 259 6.09 -20.31 -31.35
C GLY A 259 5.52 -21.14 -32.50
N ARG A 260 6.08 -22.33 -32.70
CA ARG A 260 5.68 -23.30 -33.71
C ARG A 260 4.24 -23.75 -33.44
N ALA A 261 3.33 -23.49 -34.36
CA ALA A 261 1.99 -24.06 -34.36
C ALA A 261 2.09 -25.61 -34.36
N ARG A 262 1.73 -26.24 -33.24
CA ARG A 262 1.56 -27.69 -33.17
C ARG A 262 0.19 -28.03 -33.75
N ARG A 263 0.22 -28.60 -34.96
CA ARG A 263 -0.88 -29.37 -35.54
C ARG A 263 -1.05 -30.65 -34.71
N GLY A 264 -2.15 -30.74 -33.96
CA GLY A 264 -2.58 -31.91 -33.22
C GLY A 264 -4.05 -32.19 -33.51
N LYS A 265 -4.29 -33.08 -34.46
CA LYS A 265 -5.59 -33.60 -34.91
C LYS A 265 -6.01 -34.72 -33.96
N SER A 266 -7.27 -34.76 -33.53
CA SER A 266 -8.09 -35.95 -33.14
C SER A 266 -9.38 -35.44 -32.50
N ALA A 267 -10.50 -35.37 -33.23
CA ALA A 267 -11.42 -36.46 -33.58
C ALA A 267 -12.56 -36.61 -32.55
N GLU A 268 -13.75 -36.27 -33.04
CA GLU A 268 -15.07 -36.46 -32.45
C GLU A 268 -15.24 -37.80 -31.71
N ARG A 269 -15.80 -37.72 -30.50
CA ARG A 269 -16.42 -38.86 -29.82
C ARG A 269 -17.89 -38.95 -30.25
N THR A 270 -18.16 -39.84 -31.20
CA THR A 270 -19.51 -40.37 -31.41
C THR A 270 -19.89 -41.30 -30.25
N MET A 271 -21.10 -41.09 -29.73
CA MET A 271 -21.84 -42.06 -28.92
C MET A 271 -22.02 -43.39 -29.68
N THR A 272 -21.88 -44.53 -28.99
CA THR A 272 -22.81 -45.67 -29.08
C THR A 272 -22.49 -46.76 -28.03
N GLY A 273 -23.53 -47.11 -27.24
CA GLY A 273 -23.85 -48.40 -26.62
C GLY A 273 -22.77 -49.29 -26.00
N ARG A 274 -22.84 -49.53 -24.68
CA ARG A 274 -23.67 -50.55 -24.02
C ARG A 274 -23.55 -50.40 -22.50
#